data_AF-A0A674NXV6-F1
#
_entry.id   AF-A0A674NXV6-F1
#
_cell.length_a   1.000
_cell.length_b   1.000
_cell.length_c   1.000
_cell.angle_alpha   90.00
_cell.angle_beta   90.00
_cell.angle_gamma   90.00
#
_symmetry.space_group_name_H-M   'P 1'
#
loop_
_entity.id
_entity.type
_entity.pdbx_description
1 polymer ?
#
loop_
_entity_poly.entity_id
_entity_poly.type
_entity_poly.pdbx_seq_one_letter_code
_entity_poly.pdbx_strand_id
1 'polypeptide(L)'
;LALWSRNWNEDEDLSVSTLLEKANKNLGEGTLDPLVIFGDVAVPSGLENADPCTARQCLWPKASDGNVYIPFRISNQYCKYQQSVSQVRSPTGLPPASRFTPHDRQRDFVNIQSLGGCYSFIGRRGRSQTVSLSRRGCVFPQIVQHEMLHALGFNHEQTRSDRDQHVRILLNNVIRGQEHNFRRINTNNLGTPYDYNSVMHYGRFAFSRNNQPTIVPIPNPNVSIGRATQMSPNDILRINRLYGCSE
;
A
#
# COMPACT_ATOMS: atom_id res chain seq x y z
N LEU A 1 -33.59 11.49 13.12
CA LEU A 1 -32.69 10.33 12.86
C LEU A 1 -32.27 10.39 11.39
N ALA A 2 -31.20 11.15 11.09
CA ALA A 2 -30.66 11.24 9.74
C ALA A 2 -29.77 10.03 9.49
N LEU A 3 -30.29 9.04 8.77
CA LEU A 3 -29.54 7.88 8.29
C LEU A 3 -28.63 8.33 7.15
N TRP A 4 -27.32 8.25 7.36
CA TRP A 4 -26.31 8.48 6.33
C TRP A 4 -26.42 7.41 5.24
N SER A 5 -27.02 7.76 4.11
CA SER A 5 -26.87 6.99 2.87
C SER A 5 -25.47 7.23 2.31
N ARG A 6 -24.52 6.31 2.57
CA ARG A 6 -23.22 6.32 1.88
C ARG A 6 -23.45 5.99 0.41
N ASN A 7 -23.17 6.94 -0.47
CA ASN A 7 -23.31 6.78 -1.91
C ASN A 7 -22.06 6.08 -2.45
N TRP A 8 -22.15 4.76 -2.69
CA TRP A 8 -21.01 3.93 -3.10
C TRP A 8 -20.39 4.34 -4.45
N ASN A 9 -21.16 5.02 -5.31
CA ASN A 9 -20.70 5.45 -6.64
C ASN A 9 -19.67 6.59 -6.62
N GLU A 10 -19.62 7.41 -5.56
CA GLU A 10 -18.65 8.52 -5.49
C GLU A 10 -17.23 8.05 -5.10
N ASP A 11 -17.11 6.90 -4.44
CA ASP A 11 -15.82 6.39 -3.98
C ASP A 11 -15.08 5.57 -5.06
N GLU A 12 -15.75 5.11 -6.13
CA GLU A 12 -15.12 4.36 -7.23
C GLU A 12 -14.17 5.22 -8.09
N ASP A 13 -14.43 6.53 -8.19
CA ASP A 13 -13.60 7.47 -8.94
C ASP A 13 -12.42 8.04 -8.13
N LEU A 14 -12.31 7.70 -6.84
CA LEU A 14 -11.28 8.26 -5.97
C LEU A 14 -9.95 7.53 -6.10
N SER A 15 -8.87 8.29 -5.98
CA SER A 15 -7.52 7.71 -5.94
C SER A 15 -7.34 6.82 -4.71
N VAL A 16 -6.47 5.81 -4.82
CA VAL A 16 -6.09 4.96 -3.67
C VAL A 16 -5.68 5.83 -2.48
N SER A 17 -4.80 6.81 -2.67
CA SER A 17 -4.39 7.75 -1.61
C SER A 17 -5.55 8.54 -1.00
N THR A 18 -6.58 8.89 -1.77
CA THR A 18 -7.75 9.62 -1.25
C THR A 18 -8.62 8.70 -0.39
N LEU A 19 -8.80 7.45 -0.80
CA LEU A 19 -9.52 6.46 -0.01
C LEU A 19 -8.77 6.15 1.30
N LEU A 20 -7.45 5.99 1.22
CA LEU A 20 -6.58 5.81 2.38
C LEU A 20 -6.64 7.02 3.33
N GLU A 21 -6.52 8.24 2.82
CA GLU A 21 -6.63 9.48 3.61
C GLU A 21 -7.98 9.54 4.36
N LYS A 22 -9.09 9.23 3.68
CA LYS A 22 -10.42 9.19 4.31
C LYS A 22 -10.51 8.09 5.38
N ALA A 23 -9.97 6.91 5.12
CA ALA A 23 -10.04 5.77 6.03
C ALA A 23 -9.13 5.94 7.27
N ASN A 24 -7.98 6.58 7.10
CA ASN A 24 -6.94 6.73 8.13
C ASN A 24 -6.99 8.06 8.88
N LYS A 25 -7.98 8.93 8.59
CA LYS A 25 -8.09 10.27 9.18
C LYS A 25 -7.95 10.32 10.71
N ASN A 26 -8.46 9.30 11.41
CA ASN A 26 -8.45 9.22 12.87
C ASN A 26 -7.49 8.13 13.40
N LEU A 27 -6.62 7.58 12.55
CA LEU A 27 -5.70 6.51 12.92
C LEU A 27 -4.58 7.07 13.79
N GLY A 28 -4.26 6.39 14.90
CA GLY A 28 -3.23 6.86 15.85
C GLY A 28 -3.73 7.80 16.95
N GLU A 29 -5.04 8.11 16.99
CA GLU A 29 -5.68 8.80 18.12
C GLU A 29 -5.97 7.85 19.30
N GLY A 30 -5.97 6.52 19.06
CA GLY A 30 -6.14 5.48 20.07
C GLY A 30 -4.82 4.96 20.64
N THR A 31 -4.81 4.58 21.93
CA THR A 31 -3.61 4.13 22.67
C THR A 31 -3.06 2.76 22.23
N LEU A 32 -3.74 2.06 21.31
CA LEU A 32 -3.38 0.73 20.81
C LEU A 32 -3.15 0.68 19.29
N ASP A 33 -3.34 1.79 18.59
CA ASP A 33 -3.10 1.83 17.13
C ASP A 33 -1.60 1.91 16.84
N PRO A 34 -1.09 1.20 15.81
CA PRO A 34 0.29 1.36 15.42
C PRO A 34 0.54 2.78 14.92
N LEU A 35 1.78 3.26 15.09
CA LEU A 35 2.19 4.48 14.41
C LEU A 35 2.18 4.22 12.90
N VAL A 36 1.47 5.06 12.16
CA VAL A 36 1.41 5.01 10.71
C VAL A 36 2.10 6.24 10.12
N ILE A 37 3.03 6.00 9.21
CA ILE A 37 3.78 7.01 8.47
C ILE A 37 3.43 6.90 7.00
N PHE A 38 3.70 7.94 6.20
CA PHE A 38 3.36 7.96 4.78
C PHE A 38 1.88 7.59 4.55
N GLY A 39 0.98 8.07 5.40
CA GLY A 39 -0.46 7.82 5.30
C GLY A 39 -0.95 6.42 5.71
N ASP A 40 -0.27 5.34 5.35
CA ASP A 40 -0.74 3.95 5.49
C ASP A 40 0.37 2.90 5.79
N VAL A 41 1.62 3.32 5.97
CA VAL A 41 2.73 2.42 6.35
C VAL A 41 2.84 2.33 7.87
N ALA A 42 2.54 1.17 8.43
CA ALA A 42 2.72 0.91 9.86
C ALA A 42 4.21 0.72 10.23
N VAL A 43 4.61 1.32 11.35
CA VAL A 43 5.95 1.11 11.96
C VAL A 43 5.82 0.56 13.38
N PRO A 44 6.81 -0.22 13.86
CA PRO A 44 6.80 -0.74 15.23
C PRO A 44 6.67 0.38 16.27
N SER A 45 5.92 0.13 17.33
CA SER A 45 5.87 1.00 18.49
C SER A 45 7.15 0.85 19.32
N GLY A 46 8.09 1.78 19.14
CA GLY A 46 9.33 1.89 19.93
C GLY A 46 10.59 2.01 19.08
N LEU A 47 11.24 3.18 19.17
CA LEU A 47 12.67 3.46 18.89
C LEU A 47 13.39 2.60 17.84
N GLU A 48 12.83 2.43 16.65
CA GLU A 48 13.58 1.90 15.50
C GLU A 48 13.32 2.84 14.32
N ASN A 49 14.33 3.66 14.02
CA ASN A 49 14.39 4.42 12.77
C ASN A 49 14.10 3.45 11.63
N ALA A 50 13.15 3.80 10.76
CA ALA A 50 12.72 2.99 9.61
C ALA A 50 13.92 2.36 8.89
N ASP A 51 14.24 1.11 9.23
CA ASP A 51 15.31 0.36 8.59
C ASP A 51 14.83 0.11 7.15
N PRO A 52 15.59 0.53 6.12
CA PRO A 52 15.26 0.14 4.76
C PRO A 52 15.19 -1.39 4.72
N CYS A 53 13.98 -1.92 4.54
CA CYS A 53 13.70 -3.37 4.50
C CYS A 53 14.65 -4.17 3.58
N THR A 54 15.29 -3.50 2.62
CA THR A 54 16.31 -4.08 1.75
C THR A 54 17.61 -4.45 2.45
N ALA A 55 17.86 -4.04 3.70
CA ALA A 55 19.13 -4.24 4.37
C ALA A 55 19.26 -5.58 5.13
N ARG A 56 18.19 -6.12 5.75
CA ARG A 56 18.24 -7.41 6.50
C ARG A 56 16.89 -8.15 6.58
N GLN A 57 16.76 -9.29 5.90
CA GLN A 57 15.72 -10.32 6.09
C GLN A 57 14.23 -9.91 5.96
N CYS A 58 13.89 -8.72 5.45
CA CYS A 58 12.49 -8.29 5.32
C CYS A 58 11.77 -8.86 4.07
N LEU A 59 12.42 -9.67 3.25
CA LEU A 59 11.73 -10.37 2.16
C LEU A 59 11.06 -11.65 2.67
N TRP A 60 9.95 -12.01 2.04
CA TRP A 60 9.38 -13.34 2.18
C TRP A 60 10.34 -14.39 1.61
N PRO A 61 10.56 -15.52 2.32
CA PRO A 61 11.54 -16.50 1.90
C PRO A 61 11.09 -17.19 0.60
N LYS A 62 12.05 -17.41 -0.30
CA LYS A 62 11.87 -18.29 -1.45
C LYS A 62 11.96 -19.74 -0.99
N ALA A 63 10.98 -20.54 -1.37
CA ALA A 63 10.93 -21.97 -1.14
C ALA A 63 11.83 -22.74 -2.12
N SER A 64 12.05 -24.02 -1.85
CA SER A 64 12.91 -24.89 -2.66
C SER A 64 12.45 -25.09 -4.10
N ASP A 65 11.17 -24.86 -4.38
CA ASP A 65 10.58 -24.92 -5.72
C ASP A 65 10.76 -23.61 -6.51
N GLY A 66 11.47 -22.63 -5.94
CA GLY A 66 11.72 -21.34 -6.57
C GLY A 66 10.60 -20.32 -6.39
N ASN A 67 9.48 -20.70 -5.76
CA ASN A 67 8.34 -19.82 -5.50
C ASN A 67 8.47 -19.12 -4.14
N VAL A 68 7.77 -18.01 -3.99
CA VAL A 68 7.62 -17.27 -2.74
C VAL A 68 6.18 -17.43 -2.28
N TYR A 69 6.01 -18.02 -1.11
CA TYR A 69 4.71 -18.22 -0.50
C TYR A 69 4.51 -17.20 0.62
N ILE A 70 3.39 -16.47 0.55
CA ILE A 70 3.00 -15.49 1.57
C ILE A 70 1.74 -16.03 2.25
N PRO A 71 1.87 -16.75 3.38
CA PRO A 71 0.73 -17.29 4.08
C PRO A 71 -0.15 -16.16 4.61
N PHE A 72 -1.47 -16.26 4.47
CA PHE A 72 -2.40 -15.27 4.99
C PHE A 72 -3.60 -15.89 5.70
N ARG A 73 -4.15 -15.14 6.65
CA ARG A 73 -5.41 -15.44 7.33
C ARG A 73 -6.33 -14.24 7.22
N ILE A 74 -7.59 -14.47 6.88
CA ILE A 74 -8.63 -13.42 6.88
C ILE A 74 -9.49 -13.58 8.13
N SER A 75 -9.67 -12.49 8.87
CA SER A 75 -10.52 -12.45 10.06
C SER A 75 -11.99 -12.82 9.73
N ASN A 76 -12.64 -13.50 10.66
CA ASN A 76 -14.07 -13.83 10.55
C ASN A 76 -15.00 -12.59 10.67
N GLN A 77 -14.44 -11.41 10.97
CA GLN A 77 -15.16 -10.14 10.99
C GLN A 77 -15.71 -9.74 9.62
N TYR A 78 -15.06 -10.18 8.53
CA TYR A 78 -15.47 -9.90 7.16
C TYR A 78 -16.62 -10.79 6.72
N CYS A 79 -17.62 -10.23 6.01
CA CYS A 79 -18.64 -11.06 5.35
C CYS A 79 -18.05 -11.80 4.14
N LYS A 80 -18.76 -12.80 3.60
CA LYS A 80 -18.28 -13.62 2.47
C LYS A 80 -17.81 -12.80 1.26
N TYR A 81 -18.56 -11.74 0.90
CA TYR A 81 -18.17 -10.83 -0.18
C TYR A 81 -16.86 -10.09 0.13
N GLN A 82 -16.72 -9.57 1.35
CA GLN A 82 -15.48 -8.90 1.77
C GLN A 82 -14.30 -9.86 1.82
N GLN A 83 -14.52 -11.12 2.22
CA GLN A 83 -13.50 -12.15 2.17
C GLN A 83 -13.07 -12.44 0.72
N SER A 84 -14.00 -12.49 -0.24
CA SER A 84 -13.62 -12.68 -1.65
C SER A 84 -12.80 -11.53 -2.23
N VAL A 85 -13.09 -10.28 -1.85
CA VAL A 85 -12.29 -9.12 -2.27
C VAL A 85 -10.92 -9.11 -1.58
N SER A 86 -10.87 -9.53 -0.32
CA SER A 86 -9.63 -9.60 0.47
C SER A 86 -8.74 -10.79 0.10
N GLN A 87 -9.22 -11.73 -0.72
CA GLN A 87 -8.53 -13.00 -0.96
C GLN A 87 -7.31 -12.91 -1.88
N VAL A 88 -6.92 -11.73 -2.39
CA VAL A 88 -5.81 -11.55 -3.36
C VAL A 88 -5.75 -12.72 -4.34
N ARG A 89 -6.91 -13.12 -4.87
CA ARG A 89 -7.02 -14.37 -5.61
C ARG A 89 -6.44 -14.11 -6.99
N SER A 90 -5.33 -14.77 -7.35
CA SER A 90 -4.86 -14.85 -8.73
C SER A 90 -6.04 -15.26 -9.62
N PRO A 91 -6.44 -14.41 -10.58
CA PRO A 91 -5.69 -14.18 -11.81
C PRO A 91 -5.26 -12.72 -12.07
N THR A 92 -5.55 -11.77 -11.19
CA THR A 92 -5.23 -10.35 -11.42
C THR A 92 -4.07 -9.89 -10.54
N GLY A 93 -2.88 -9.85 -11.14
CA GLY A 93 -1.83 -8.91 -10.72
C GLY A 93 -0.68 -9.45 -9.87
N LEU A 94 -0.60 -10.73 -9.52
CA LEU A 94 0.63 -11.30 -8.94
C LEU A 94 1.33 -12.21 -9.93
N PRO A 95 2.67 -12.17 -9.97
CA PRO A 95 3.40 -13.11 -10.79
C PRO A 95 3.20 -14.55 -10.30
N PRO A 96 3.20 -15.56 -11.20
CA PRO A 96 2.98 -16.96 -10.82
C PRO A 96 3.91 -17.49 -9.74
N ALA A 97 5.07 -16.88 -9.56
CA ALA A 97 6.08 -17.29 -8.60
C ALA A 97 5.98 -16.59 -7.24
N SER A 98 5.08 -15.63 -7.05
CA SER A 98 4.75 -15.04 -5.74
C SER A 98 3.26 -15.30 -5.42
N ARG A 99 2.98 -16.13 -4.42
CA ARG A 99 1.65 -16.66 -4.16
C ARG A 99 1.19 -16.36 -2.73
N PHE A 100 0.04 -15.71 -2.60
CA PHE A 100 -0.67 -15.70 -1.33
C PHE A 100 -1.37 -17.03 -1.11
N THR A 101 -1.06 -17.70 -0.01
CA THR A 101 -1.62 -19.01 0.32
C THR A 101 -2.36 -18.97 1.65
N PRO A 102 -3.43 -19.76 1.82
CA PRO A 102 -4.06 -19.88 3.12
C PRO A 102 -3.03 -20.31 4.17
N HIS A 103 -3.01 -19.62 5.29
CA HIS A 103 -2.15 -19.95 6.41
C HIS A 103 -2.52 -21.32 6.99
N ASP A 104 -1.52 -22.18 7.06
CA ASP A 104 -1.51 -23.50 7.66
C ASP A 104 -0.22 -23.66 8.49
N ARG A 105 -0.28 -23.19 9.75
CA ARG A 105 0.78 -23.34 10.78
C ARG A 105 2.12 -22.67 10.48
N GLN A 106 2.28 -21.95 9.37
CA GLN A 106 3.54 -21.23 9.11
C GLN A 106 3.77 -20.16 10.19
N ARG A 107 5.00 -20.08 10.70
CA ARG A 107 5.36 -19.11 11.74
C ARG A 107 5.07 -17.67 11.32
N ASP A 108 5.45 -17.33 10.10
CA ASP A 108 5.33 -15.99 9.55
C ASP A 108 4.13 -15.94 8.61
N PHE A 109 3.21 -15.00 8.83
CA PHE A 109 2.00 -14.89 8.00
C PHE A 109 1.36 -13.50 8.12
N VAL A 110 0.64 -13.12 7.07
CA VAL A 110 -0.19 -11.90 7.03
C VAL A 110 -1.55 -12.19 7.69
N ASN A 111 -1.92 -11.38 8.65
CA ASN A 111 -3.20 -11.45 9.34
C ASN A 111 -4.07 -10.26 8.92
N ILE A 112 -5.02 -10.51 8.02
CA ILE A 112 -5.92 -9.51 7.46
C ILE A 112 -7.07 -9.29 8.43
N GLN A 113 -7.16 -8.09 8.99
CA GLN A 113 -8.10 -7.73 10.05
C GLN A 113 -8.80 -6.40 9.79
N SER A 114 -10.03 -6.25 10.27
CA SER A 114 -10.75 -4.98 10.19
C SER A 114 -10.46 -4.14 11.43
N LEU A 115 -9.34 -3.45 11.44
CA LEU A 115 -8.99 -2.48 12.49
C LEU A 115 -9.35 -1.05 12.04
N GLY A 116 -8.81 -0.04 12.73
CA GLY A 116 -8.89 1.35 12.27
C GLY A 116 -8.14 1.51 10.96
N GLY A 117 -8.78 2.10 9.94
CA GLY A 117 -8.10 2.44 8.70
C GLY A 117 -7.63 1.27 7.81
N CYS A 118 -6.84 1.61 6.80
CA CYS A 118 -6.13 0.72 5.89
C CYS A 118 -4.63 0.92 6.09
N TYR A 119 -3.90 -0.14 6.42
CA TYR A 119 -2.45 -0.05 6.58
C TYR A 119 -1.78 -1.40 6.54
N SER A 120 -0.48 -1.38 6.28
CA SER A 120 0.37 -2.56 6.24
C SER A 120 1.79 -2.23 6.69
N PHE A 121 2.53 -3.26 7.11
CA PHE A 121 3.97 -3.14 7.31
C PHE A 121 4.69 -3.33 5.97
N ILE A 122 5.84 -2.68 5.81
CA ILE A 122 6.71 -2.95 4.67
C ILE A 122 7.44 -4.28 4.89
N GLY A 123 7.23 -5.23 3.97
CA GLY A 123 7.91 -6.53 3.96
C GLY A 123 7.51 -7.47 5.11
N ARG A 124 8.25 -8.58 5.23
CA ARG A 124 8.10 -9.59 6.28
C ARG A 124 8.69 -9.09 7.60
N ARG A 125 7.87 -9.08 8.65
CA ARG A 125 8.28 -8.69 10.03
C ARG A 125 8.68 -9.88 10.91
N GLY A 126 8.31 -11.10 10.50
CA GLY A 126 8.41 -12.30 11.32
C GLY A 126 7.22 -12.45 12.26
N ARG A 127 6.81 -13.70 12.52
CA ARG A 127 5.55 -14.04 13.20
C ARG A 127 4.33 -13.51 12.43
N SER A 128 3.19 -13.36 13.11
CA SER A 128 2.00 -12.73 12.54
C SER A 128 2.25 -11.23 12.36
N GLN A 129 1.94 -10.70 11.18
CA GLN A 129 1.92 -9.27 10.91
C GLN A 129 0.55 -8.84 10.39
N THR A 130 0.06 -7.70 10.87
CA THR A 130 -1.27 -7.21 10.52
C THR A 130 -1.25 -6.49 9.17
N VAL A 131 -2.27 -6.77 8.36
CA VAL A 131 -2.75 -5.87 7.30
C VAL A 131 -4.15 -5.43 7.73
N SER A 132 -4.31 -4.15 8.03
CA SER A 132 -5.62 -3.61 8.37
C SER A 132 -6.36 -3.26 7.08
N LEU A 133 -7.56 -3.81 6.93
CA LEU A 133 -8.51 -3.39 5.91
C LEU A 133 -9.83 -3.13 6.61
N SER A 134 -10.07 -1.90 7.09
CA SER A 134 -11.36 -1.54 7.66
C SER A 134 -12.50 -1.93 6.71
N ARG A 135 -13.46 -2.69 7.26
CA ARG A 135 -14.69 -3.09 6.54
C ARG A 135 -15.45 -1.90 5.95
N ARG A 136 -15.20 -0.70 6.48
CA ARG A 136 -15.83 0.56 6.07
C ARG A 136 -14.80 1.48 5.44
N GLY A 137 -14.33 1.17 4.23
CA GLY A 137 -13.50 2.08 3.43
C GLY A 137 -12.25 1.48 2.81
N CYS A 138 -11.85 0.26 3.17
CA CYS A 138 -10.61 -0.35 2.68
C CYS A 138 -10.81 -1.58 1.79
N VAL A 139 -12.01 -2.17 1.78
CA VAL A 139 -12.28 -3.44 1.08
C VAL A 139 -12.61 -3.18 -0.39
N PHE A 140 -11.66 -2.57 -1.10
CA PHE A 140 -11.68 -2.33 -2.54
C PHE A 140 -10.51 -3.06 -3.19
N PRO A 141 -10.66 -3.67 -4.38
CA PRO A 141 -9.59 -4.46 -5.00
C PRO A 141 -8.24 -3.74 -5.10
N GLN A 142 -8.25 -2.45 -5.46
CA GLN A 142 -7.05 -1.63 -5.59
C GLN A 142 -6.36 -1.34 -4.25
N ILE A 143 -7.13 -1.14 -3.16
CA ILE A 143 -6.58 -0.94 -1.82
C ILE A 143 -6.01 -2.26 -1.29
N VAL A 144 -6.72 -3.37 -1.49
CA VAL A 144 -6.21 -4.70 -1.13
C VAL A 144 -4.87 -4.97 -1.83
N GLN A 145 -4.77 -4.66 -3.13
CA GLN A 145 -3.50 -4.81 -3.85
C GLN A 145 -2.40 -3.88 -3.32
N HIS A 146 -2.73 -2.62 -3.00
CA HIS A 146 -1.82 -1.64 -2.41
C HIS A 146 -1.20 -2.11 -1.09
N GLU A 147 -2.05 -2.53 -0.13
CA GLU A 147 -1.60 -2.98 1.19
C GLU A 147 -0.79 -4.28 1.13
N MET A 148 -1.08 -5.11 0.14
CA MET A 148 -0.35 -6.36 -0.08
C MET A 148 0.99 -6.12 -0.76
N LEU A 149 1.12 -5.09 -1.62
CA LEU A 149 2.42 -4.62 -2.11
C LEU A 149 3.29 -4.07 -0.97
N HIS A 150 2.71 -3.34 -0.01
CA HIS A 150 3.43 -3.00 1.22
C HIS A 150 3.95 -4.25 1.94
N ALA A 151 3.08 -5.24 2.17
CA ALA A 151 3.48 -6.48 2.82
C ALA A 151 4.57 -7.26 2.05
N LEU A 152 4.66 -7.07 0.73
CA LEU A 152 5.71 -7.64 -0.13
C LEU A 152 7.03 -6.84 -0.11
N GLY A 153 7.05 -5.61 0.41
CA GLY A 153 8.25 -4.80 0.59
C GLY A 153 8.30 -3.51 -0.22
N PHE A 154 7.19 -3.07 -0.82
CA PHE A 154 7.16 -1.88 -1.66
C PHE A 154 6.73 -0.63 -0.90
N ASN A 155 7.37 0.49 -1.22
CA ASN A 155 6.98 1.84 -0.77
C ASN A 155 6.16 2.52 -1.86
N HIS A 156 5.56 3.68 -1.54
CA HIS A 156 4.85 4.47 -2.52
C HIS A 156 5.74 5.00 -3.64
N GLU A 157 5.19 5.10 -4.85
CA GLU A 157 5.96 5.50 -6.04
C GLU A 157 6.48 6.94 -5.94
N GLN A 158 5.69 7.87 -5.38
CA GLN A 158 6.09 9.28 -5.22
C GLN A 158 7.19 9.51 -4.16
N THR A 159 7.59 8.46 -3.44
CA THR A 159 8.67 8.52 -2.43
C THR A 159 10.02 8.06 -2.99
N ARG A 160 10.06 7.52 -4.22
CA ARG A 160 11.28 7.00 -4.86
C ARG A 160 12.44 7.99 -4.85
N SER A 161 13.66 7.47 -4.76
CA SER A 161 14.91 8.22 -4.78
C SER A 161 15.11 9.11 -6.02
N ASP A 162 14.46 8.77 -7.14
CA ASP A 162 14.50 9.49 -8.41
C ASP A 162 13.25 10.35 -8.69
N ARG A 163 12.27 10.39 -7.76
CA ARG A 163 10.94 10.98 -8.03
C ARG A 163 10.98 12.44 -8.49
N ASP A 164 11.97 13.24 -8.07
CA ASP A 164 12.07 14.66 -8.43
C ASP A 164 12.39 14.87 -9.93
N GLN A 165 12.71 13.80 -10.67
CA GLN A 165 12.84 13.81 -12.14
C GLN A 165 11.49 13.64 -12.84
N HIS A 166 10.43 13.26 -12.11
CA HIS A 166 9.13 12.83 -12.63
C HIS A 166 7.97 13.63 -12.05
N VAL A 167 8.05 14.04 -10.79
CA VAL A 167 7.01 14.84 -10.13
C VAL A 167 7.62 15.99 -9.34
N ARG A 168 6.88 17.09 -9.28
CA ARG A 168 7.11 18.19 -8.38
C ARG A 168 6.12 18.14 -7.23
N ILE A 169 6.63 18.19 -6.00
CA ILE A 169 5.80 18.27 -4.79
C ILE A 169 5.57 19.72 -4.41
N LEU A 170 4.30 20.13 -4.29
CA LEU A 170 3.88 21.46 -3.89
C LEU A 170 3.52 21.49 -2.40
N LEU A 171 4.54 21.48 -1.54
CA LEU A 171 4.37 21.42 -0.07
C LEU A 171 3.48 22.55 0.49
N ASN A 172 3.43 23.71 -0.17
CA ASN A 172 2.53 24.81 0.22
C ASN A 172 1.03 24.46 0.10
N ASN A 173 0.67 23.41 -0.62
CA ASN A 173 -0.71 22.92 -0.75
C ASN A 173 -0.99 21.75 0.20
N VAL A 174 0.01 21.23 0.92
CA VAL A 174 -0.13 20.09 1.83
C VAL A 174 -0.71 20.53 3.17
N ILE A 175 -1.58 19.70 3.78
CA ILE A 175 -2.07 19.87 5.14
C ILE A 175 -0.89 20.00 6.11
N ARG A 176 -0.91 21.04 6.96
CA ARG A 176 0.18 21.30 7.90
C ARG A 176 0.41 20.08 8.81
N GLY A 177 1.65 19.61 8.89
CA GLY A 177 2.03 18.40 9.62
C GLY A 177 2.05 17.13 8.78
N GLN A 178 1.44 17.12 7.59
CA GLN A 178 1.39 15.97 6.67
C GLN A 178 2.50 15.98 5.60
N GLU A 179 3.43 16.95 5.66
CA GLU A 179 4.54 17.08 4.71
C GLU A 179 5.46 15.86 4.73
N HIS A 180 5.52 15.14 5.86
CA HIS A 180 6.31 13.94 6.02
C HIS A 180 5.88 12.80 5.07
N ASN A 181 4.61 12.77 4.63
CA ASN A 181 4.11 11.78 3.67
C ASN A 181 4.70 11.91 2.26
N PHE A 182 5.35 13.04 1.97
CA PHE A 182 5.99 13.32 0.68
C PHE A 182 7.52 13.26 0.73
N ARG A 183 8.09 12.82 1.87
CA ARG A 183 9.54 12.69 2.00
C ARG A 183 10.04 11.62 1.04
N ARG A 184 11.13 11.95 0.35
CA ARG A 184 11.86 11.02 -0.48
C ARG A 184 12.61 10.03 0.40
N ILE A 185 12.64 8.77 0.00
CA ILE A 185 13.41 7.72 0.68
C ILE A 185 14.44 7.12 -0.29
N ASN A 186 15.50 6.53 0.25
CA ASN A 186 16.50 5.86 -0.58
C ASN A 186 15.99 4.49 -1.02
N THR A 187 15.26 4.44 -2.13
CA THR A 187 14.67 3.21 -2.67
C THR A 187 15.65 2.42 -3.54
N ASN A 188 15.58 1.09 -3.45
CA ASN A 188 16.03 0.22 -4.54
C ASN A 188 14.96 0.21 -5.63
N ASN A 189 15.24 0.85 -6.76
CA ASN A 189 14.30 0.98 -7.87
C ASN A 189 14.22 -0.28 -8.75
N LEU A 190 15.03 -1.32 -8.47
CA LEU A 190 15.04 -2.61 -9.19
C LEU A 190 15.21 -2.44 -10.71
N GLY A 191 15.92 -1.39 -11.13
CA GLY A 191 16.12 -1.06 -12.55
C GLY A 191 14.83 -0.80 -13.34
N THR A 192 13.73 -0.44 -12.67
CA THR A 192 12.48 -0.10 -13.35
C THR A 192 12.27 1.42 -13.47
N PRO A 193 11.64 1.89 -14.54
CA PRO A 193 11.27 3.29 -14.68
C PRO A 193 10.24 3.71 -13.62
N TYR A 194 10.14 5.02 -13.39
CA TYR A 194 9.07 5.61 -12.59
C TYR A 194 7.72 5.40 -13.27
N ASP A 195 6.71 4.95 -12.52
CA ASP A 195 5.40 4.60 -13.05
C ASP A 195 4.25 5.42 -12.46
N TYR A 196 3.78 6.41 -13.22
CA TYR A 196 2.61 7.24 -12.87
C TYR A 196 1.31 6.44 -12.67
N ASN A 197 1.22 5.25 -13.26
CA ASN A 197 0.06 4.36 -13.19
C ASN A 197 0.22 3.24 -12.16
N SER A 198 1.29 3.25 -11.35
CA SER A 198 1.45 2.31 -10.25
C SER A 198 0.29 2.45 -9.26
N VAL A 199 -0.21 1.31 -8.76
CA VAL A 199 -1.21 1.31 -7.67
C VAL A 199 -0.63 1.90 -6.38
N MET A 200 0.70 2.00 -6.29
CA MET A 200 1.44 2.62 -5.18
C MET A 200 1.64 4.13 -5.34
N HIS A 201 1.16 4.75 -6.41
CA HIS A 201 1.32 6.19 -6.64
C HIS A 201 0.16 7.00 -6.05
N TYR A 202 0.47 8.03 -5.26
CA TYR A 202 -0.53 8.97 -4.76
C TYR A 202 -1.22 9.78 -5.88
N GLY A 203 -2.47 10.12 -5.66
CA GLY A 203 -3.23 11.04 -6.50
C GLY A 203 -2.75 12.48 -6.38
N ARG A 204 -3.10 13.27 -7.39
CA ARG A 204 -2.72 14.69 -7.54
C ARG A 204 -3.05 15.57 -6.32
N PHE A 205 -4.12 15.24 -5.60
CA PHE A 205 -4.66 16.04 -4.50
C PHE A 205 -4.46 15.40 -3.12
N ALA A 206 -3.65 14.35 -3.02
CA ALA A 206 -3.39 13.66 -1.75
C ALA A 206 -2.97 14.67 -0.67
N PHE A 207 -3.60 14.63 0.51
CA PHE A 207 -3.32 15.51 1.64
C PHE A 207 -3.38 17.02 1.31
N SER A 208 -4.24 17.43 0.38
CA SER A 208 -4.40 18.84 0.01
C SER A 208 -5.19 19.62 1.06
N ARG A 209 -4.71 20.80 1.45
CA ARG A 209 -5.42 21.70 2.39
C ARG A 209 -6.36 22.70 1.73
N ASN A 210 -6.25 22.85 0.41
CA ASN A 210 -6.86 23.96 -0.34
C ASN A 210 -7.44 23.50 -1.69
N ASN A 211 -7.66 22.20 -1.86
CA ASN A 211 -8.11 21.58 -3.12
C ASN A 211 -7.20 21.86 -4.32
N GLN A 212 -5.96 22.31 -4.08
CA GLN A 212 -4.95 22.49 -5.12
C GLN A 212 -4.02 21.26 -5.19
N PRO A 213 -3.39 20.99 -6.34
CA PRO A 213 -2.48 19.87 -6.49
C PRO A 213 -1.33 19.88 -5.47
N THR A 214 -1.06 18.74 -4.84
CA THR A 214 0.14 18.52 -4.01
C THR A 214 1.24 17.81 -4.81
N ILE A 215 0.86 17.04 -5.84
CA ILE A 215 1.79 16.36 -6.76
C ILE A 215 1.48 16.80 -8.19
N VAL A 216 2.50 17.28 -8.91
CA VAL A 216 2.38 17.68 -10.32
C VAL A 216 3.40 16.91 -11.16
N PRO A 217 2.99 16.07 -12.13
CA PRO A 217 3.91 15.40 -13.04
C PRO A 217 4.71 16.40 -13.89
N ILE A 218 5.92 16.01 -14.26
CA ILE A 218 6.83 16.76 -15.13
C ILE A 218 7.46 15.81 -16.18
N PRO A 219 7.84 16.33 -17.36
CA PRO A 219 7.64 17.71 -17.83
C PRO A 219 6.19 18.01 -18.22
N ASN A 220 5.35 16.98 -18.43
CA ASN A 220 3.95 17.15 -18.81
C ASN A 220 3.02 17.11 -17.58
N PRO A 221 2.46 18.26 -17.14
CA PRO A 221 1.60 18.31 -15.96
C PRO A 221 0.23 17.64 -16.16
N ASN A 222 -0.13 17.23 -17.38
CA ASN A 222 -1.42 16.60 -17.70
C ASN A 222 -1.40 15.07 -17.57
N VAL A 223 -0.25 14.47 -17.27
CA VAL A 223 -0.17 13.02 -17.01
C VAL A 223 -1.09 12.65 -15.84
N SER A 224 -1.86 11.58 -16.01
CA SER A 224 -2.74 11.04 -14.97
C SER A 224 -1.90 10.33 -13.91
N ILE A 225 -2.24 10.54 -12.63
CA ILE A 225 -1.59 9.90 -11.48
C ILE A 225 -2.64 9.50 -10.45
N GLY A 226 -2.42 8.37 -9.78
CA GLY A 226 -3.30 7.85 -8.72
C GLY A 226 -4.69 7.44 -9.21
N ARG A 227 -4.83 7.02 -10.47
CA ARG A 227 -6.08 6.48 -11.04
C ARG A 227 -6.08 4.97 -11.21
N ALA A 228 -5.05 4.29 -10.69
CA ALA A 228 -4.90 2.85 -10.81
C ALA A 228 -5.99 2.09 -10.05
N THR A 229 -6.65 1.15 -10.73
CA THR A 229 -7.64 0.23 -10.16
C THR A 229 -7.07 -1.17 -9.92
N GLN A 230 -5.82 -1.39 -10.34
CA GLN A 230 -5.06 -2.63 -10.18
C GLN A 230 -3.56 -2.35 -10.30
N MET A 231 -2.74 -3.33 -9.93
CA MET A 231 -1.30 -3.33 -10.17
C MET A 231 -0.99 -3.10 -11.65
N SER A 232 -0.03 -2.21 -11.90
CA SER A 232 0.51 -2.00 -13.24
C SER A 232 1.44 -3.15 -13.65
N PRO A 233 1.76 -3.29 -14.95
CA PRO A 233 2.82 -4.20 -15.37
C PRO A 233 4.17 -3.94 -14.67
N ASN A 234 4.45 -2.68 -14.32
CA ASN A 234 5.68 -2.30 -13.62
C ASN A 234 5.64 -2.76 -12.15
N ASP A 235 4.49 -2.69 -11.47
CA ASP A 235 4.33 -3.23 -10.12
C ASP A 235 4.64 -4.74 -10.11
N ILE A 236 4.10 -5.48 -11.08
CA ILE A 236 4.32 -6.94 -11.24
C ILE A 236 5.80 -7.23 -11.53
N LEU A 237 6.41 -6.48 -12.44
CA LEU A 237 7.82 -6.62 -12.79
C LEU A 237 8.74 -6.39 -11.58
N ARG A 238 8.41 -5.41 -10.74
CA ARG A 238 9.17 -5.13 -9.52
C ARG A 238 9.06 -6.28 -8.51
N ILE A 239 7.89 -6.90 -8.36
CA ILE A 239 7.74 -8.13 -7.55
C ILE A 239 8.67 -9.21 -8.10
N ASN A 240 8.64 -9.47 -9.42
CA ASN A 240 9.47 -10.49 -10.04
C ASN A 240 10.96 -10.25 -9.80
N ARG A 241 11.44 -9.02 -10.01
CA ARG A 241 12.85 -8.66 -9.81
C ARG A 241 13.26 -8.74 -8.35
N LEU A 242 12.40 -8.29 -7.43
CA LEU A 242 12.69 -8.33 -5.99
C LEU A 242 12.85 -9.76 -5.48
N TYR A 243 11.99 -10.66 -5.95
CA TYR A 243 11.96 -12.07 -5.53
C TYR A 243 12.73 -13.01 -6.48
N GLY A 244 13.38 -12.49 -7.52
CA GLY A 244 14.11 -13.27 -8.52
C GLY A 244 13.25 -14.34 -9.19
N CYS A 245 11.99 -14.03 -9.47
CA CYS A 245 11.08 -14.90 -10.19
C CYS A 245 11.38 -14.83 -11.69
N SER A 246 11.27 -15.96 -12.39
CA SER A 246 11.41 -16.01 -13.85
C SER A 246 10.38 -15.08 -14.51
N GLU A 247 10.83 -14.24 -15.44
CA GLU A 247 9.98 -13.35 -16.24
C GLU A 247 9.13 -14.13 -17.26
#